data_AF-A0A353H9Z4-F1
#
_entry.id   AF-A0A353H9Z4-F1
#
_cell.length_a   1.000
_cell.length_b   1.000
_cell.length_c   1.000
_cell.angle_alpha   90.00
_cell.angle_beta   90.00
_cell.angle_gamma   90.00
#
_symmetry.space_group_name_H-M   'P 1'
#
loop_
_entity.id
_entity.type
_entity.pdbx_description
1 polymer ?
#
loop_
_entity_poly.entity_id
_entity_poly.type
_entity_poly.pdbx_seq_one_letter_code
_entity_poly.pdbx_strand_id
1 'polypeptide(L)'
;MINTLPRRISARKNDIIKNRLGLNERLGLIGLIEEGIHLGSSDSPIVTDLFNDLWNLVNKTVSGSRLDQLKPEDSRNGFHVFEIISETGETLCRLNMLYLKKPIPCYYLVYVEVAVPYRKMGLGNRILENYRNFLISKSAIGILDNIIPKEDPTYDIYFKQAWEPIESVIGGAILDRHDNYMIYIPPGFEGKDIKKSVLRLVHHLKRKRPAIDMRDNEVMVQRTISEFKDLYSALLAYFETEIQRGESSPTMRFMFTRFVTKLISFRRRIGVLLGYTGGESLETILLKSEIAELPIKSYAPREIASKPSFVTGDKKLWLRLPDALKKHPAHFIELLPNYNRPRLIAWLQKQGVISTYTLTISDLMDLGFDPTRLKE
;
A
#
# COMPACT_ATOMS: atom_id res chain seq x y z
N MET A 1 -35.37 5.60 -24.67
CA MET A 1 -35.82 5.41 -23.27
C MET A 1 -35.10 4.21 -22.60
N ILE A 2 -33.77 4.22 -22.44
CA ILE A 2 -33.02 3.10 -21.80
C ILE A 2 -31.84 3.64 -20.97
N ASN A 3 -32.07 4.62 -20.09
CA ASN A 3 -31.00 5.20 -19.25
C ASN A 3 -31.39 5.39 -17.77
N THR A 4 -32.51 4.83 -17.32
CA THR A 4 -33.07 5.08 -15.99
C THR A 4 -32.92 3.91 -15.00
N LEU A 5 -32.62 2.70 -15.47
CA LEU A 5 -32.46 1.52 -14.60
C LEU A 5 -31.11 1.48 -13.83
N PRO A 6 -29.94 1.74 -14.46
CA PRO A 6 -28.64 1.67 -13.77
C PRO A 6 -28.50 2.71 -12.64
N ARG A 7 -29.07 3.91 -12.83
CA ARG A 7 -29.05 5.01 -11.86
C ARG A 7 -29.85 4.77 -10.57
N ARG A 8 -30.89 3.92 -10.61
CA ARG A 8 -31.70 3.61 -9.41
C ARG A 8 -31.06 2.56 -8.51
N ILE A 9 -30.26 1.65 -9.08
CA ILE A 9 -29.52 0.62 -8.34
C ILE A 9 -28.26 1.23 -7.69
N SER A 10 -27.57 2.16 -8.37
CA SER A 10 -26.45 2.91 -7.75
C SER A 10 -26.92 3.78 -6.57
N ALA A 11 -28.04 4.48 -6.70
CA ALA A 11 -28.56 5.36 -5.66
C ALA A 11 -28.95 4.61 -4.36
N ARG A 12 -29.57 3.42 -4.47
CA ARG A 12 -29.89 2.59 -3.30
C ARG A 12 -28.66 1.94 -2.64
N LYS A 13 -27.65 1.54 -3.43
CA LYS A 13 -26.37 1.09 -2.87
C LYS A 13 -25.66 2.23 -2.13
N ASN A 14 -25.73 3.46 -2.65
CA ASN A 14 -25.06 4.62 -2.06
C ASN A 14 -25.56 5.00 -0.65
N ASP A 15 -26.86 4.90 -0.35
CA ASP A 15 -27.38 5.17 0.99
C ASP A 15 -26.96 4.08 2.01
N ILE A 16 -26.88 2.83 1.56
CA ILE A 16 -26.40 1.70 2.38
C ILE A 16 -24.90 1.88 2.67
N ILE A 17 -24.10 2.24 1.66
CA ILE A 17 -22.66 2.53 1.78
C ILE A 17 -22.41 3.71 2.73
N LYS A 18 -23.21 4.78 2.63
CA LYS A 18 -23.07 5.98 3.47
C LYS A 18 -23.40 5.75 4.94
N ASN A 19 -24.27 4.79 5.26
CA ASN A 19 -24.72 4.55 6.63
C ASN A 19 -24.04 3.35 7.30
N ARG A 20 -23.43 2.43 6.55
CA ARG A 20 -22.82 1.20 7.10
C ARG A 20 -21.30 1.14 7.06
N LEU A 21 -20.64 1.90 6.18
CA LEU A 21 -19.18 1.85 6.04
C LEU A 21 -18.52 3.11 6.61
N GLY A 22 -17.44 2.97 7.37
CA GLY A 22 -16.57 4.06 7.80
C GLY A 22 -15.81 4.72 6.65
N LEU A 23 -15.15 5.86 6.92
CA LEU A 23 -14.39 6.59 5.91
C LEU A 23 -13.25 5.73 5.34
N ASN A 24 -12.46 5.09 6.21
CA ASN A 24 -11.34 4.23 5.80
C ASN A 24 -11.76 3.02 4.96
N GLU A 25 -12.89 2.40 5.29
CA GLU A 25 -13.42 1.26 4.53
C GLU A 25 -13.80 1.70 3.10
N ARG A 26 -14.47 2.84 2.96
CA ARG A 26 -14.82 3.40 1.64
C ARG A 26 -13.57 3.76 0.83
N LEU A 27 -12.56 4.35 1.47
CA LEU A 27 -11.30 4.68 0.83
C LEU A 27 -10.49 3.43 0.45
N GLY A 28 -10.56 2.36 1.25
CA GLY A 28 -9.96 1.07 0.93
C GLY A 28 -10.61 0.42 -0.30
N LEU A 29 -11.93 0.46 -0.40
CA LEU A 29 -12.67 0.01 -1.59
C LEU A 29 -12.27 0.81 -2.84
N ILE A 30 -12.12 2.13 -2.70
CA ILE A 30 -11.63 3.00 -3.77
C ILE A 30 -10.22 2.60 -4.22
N GLY A 31 -9.30 2.37 -3.28
CA GLY A 31 -7.93 1.96 -3.59
C GLY A 31 -7.84 0.61 -4.32
N LEU A 32 -8.85 -0.26 -4.22
CA LEU A 32 -8.95 -1.46 -5.05
C LEU A 32 -9.34 -1.14 -6.50
N ILE A 33 -10.20 -0.14 -6.70
CA ILE A 33 -10.71 0.29 -8.00
C ILE A 33 -9.66 1.11 -8.77
N GLU A 34 -9.06 2.13 -8.15
CA GLU A 34 -8.08 3.02 -8.80
C GLU A 34 -6.87 2.26 -9.36
N GLU A 35 -6.31 1.33 -8.58
CA GLU A 35 -5.17 0.53 -9.04
C GLU A 35 -5.53 -0.48 -10.15
N GLY A 36 -6.83 -0.76 -10.32
CA GLY A 36 -7.35 -1.66 -11.33
C GLY A 36 -7.65 -0.98 -12.67
N ILE A 37 -7.82 0.33 -12.66
CA ILE A 37 -8.07 1.18 -13.81
C ILE A 37 -6.72 1.73 -14.29
N HIS A 38 -6.32 1.44 -15.53
CA HIS A 38 -5.14 2.09 -16.10
C HIS A 38 -5.33 3.62 -16.06
N LEU A 39 -4.31 4.34 -15.56
CA LEU A 39 -4.21 5.81 -15.49
C LEU A 39 -4.95 6.47 -16.67
N GLY A 40 -6.16 6.97 -16.42
CA GLY A 40 -6.97 7.55 -17.49
C GLY A 40 -8.49 7.61 -17.30
N SER A 41 -9.09 7.12 -16.19
CA SER A 41 -10.53 7.32 -15.99
C SER A 41 -10.98 7.59 -14.56
N SER A 42 -11.06 8.88 -14.25
CA SER A 42 -11.87 9.45 -13.17
C SER A 42 -13.39 9.38 -13.41
N ASP A 43 -13.82 8.91 -14.59
CA ASP A 43 -15.19 9.14 -15.11
C ASP A 43 -16.12 7.90 -15.04
N SER A 44 -15.77 6.86 -14.27
CA SER A 44 -16.70 5.76 -14.03
C SER A 44 -17.80 6.22 -13.05
N PRO A 45 -19.11 6.05 -13.35
CA PRO A 45 -20.20 6.52 -12.48
C PRO A 45 -20.11 6.00 -11.03
N ILE A 46 -19.61 4.77 -10.84
CA ILE A 46 -19.41 4.17 -9.51
C ILE A 46 -18.30 4.91 -8.76
N VAL A 47 -17.21 5.23 -9.46
CA VAL A 47 -16.05 5.98 -8.92
C VAL A 47 -16.47 7.42 -8.64
N THR A 48 -17.08 8.12 -9.60
CA THR A 48 -17.50 9.52 -9.45
C THR A 48 -18.48 9.72 -8.27
N ASP A 49 -19.42 8.80 -8.06
CA ASP A 49 -20.40 8.88 -6.95
C ASP A 49 -19.77 8.56 -5.58
N LEU A 50 -18.81 7.63 -5.51
CA LEU A 50 -18.03 7.37 -4.29
C LEU A 50 -17.07 8.53 -3.99
N PHE A 51 -16.42 9.11 -5.01
CA PHE A 51 -15.34 10.09 -4.86
C PHE A 51 -15.79 11.52 -4.52
N ASN A 52 -16.87 12.01 -5.13
CA ASN A 52 -17.20 13.44 -5.05
C ASN A 52 -17.54 13.90 -3.62
N ASP A 53 -18.25 13.07 -2.85
CA ASP A 53 -18.55 13.36 -1.46
C ASP A 53 -17.35 13.07 -0.53
N LEU A 54 -16.48 12.14 -0.92
CA LEU A 54 -15.34 11.71 -0.13
C LEU A 54 -14.20 12.72 -0.15
N TRP A 55 -13.93 13.42 -1.25
CA TRP A 55 -12.84 14.41 -1.27
C TRP A 55 -13.08 15.57 -0.32
N ASN A 56 -14.31 16.05 -0.22
CA ASN A 56 -14.68 17.08 0.76
C ASN A 56 -14.53 16.56 2.19
N LEU A 57 -14.90 15.29 2.44
CA LEU A 57 -14.71 14.65 3.74
C LEU A 57 -13.23 14.45 4.07
N VAL A 58 -12.40 13.97 3.13
CA VAL A 58 -10.96 13.80 3.28
C VAL A 58 -10.29 15.13 3.59
N ASN A 59 -10.60 16.19 2.84
CA ASN A 59 -10.06 17.52 3.08
C ASN A 59 -10.48 18.04 4.47
N LYS A 60 -11.76 17.88 4.84
CA LYS A 60 -12.25 18.26 6.17
C LYS A 60 -11.56 17.48 7.28
N THR A 61 -11.38 16.17 7.11
CA THR A 61 -10.68 15.28 8.04
C THR A 61 -9.22 15.70 8.23
N VAL A 62 -8.52 16.05 7.15
CA VAL A 62 -7.15 16.57 7.21
C VAL A 62 -7.11 17.91 7.93
N SER A 63 -8.04 18.83 7.63
CA SER A 63 -8.09 20.15 8.29
C SER A 63 -8.41 20.07 9.78
N GLY A 64 -9.27 19.15 10.22
CA GLY A 64 -9.62 18.93 11.63
C GLY A 64 -8.61 18.10 12.42
N SER A 65 -7.58 17.56 11.75
CA SER A 65 -6.65 16.62 12.38
C SER A 65 -5.72 17.26 13.41
N ARG A 66 -5.46 16.52 14.48
CA ARG A 66 -4.62 16.92 15.62
C ARG A 66 -3.36 16.08 15.67
N LEU A 67 -2.27 16.68 16.16
CA LEU A 67 -1.05 15.94 16.45
C LEU A 67 -1.17 15.36 17.85
N ASP A 68 -0.94 14.07 17.98
CA ASP A 68 -0.79 13.38 19.25
C ASP A 68 0.64 12.89 19.43
N GLN A 69 1.13 12.93 20.67
CA GLN A 69 2.47 12.53 21.05
C GLN A 69 2.39 11.43 22.11
N LEU A 70 2.68 10.21 21.70
CA LEU A 70 2.70 9.05 22.58
C LEU A 70 4.11 8.85 23.15
N LYS A 71 4.19 8.64 24.48
CA LYS A 71 5.45 8.29 25.14
C LYS A 71 5.80 6.82 24.87
N PRO A 72 7.07 6.41 25.06
CA PRO A 72 7.49 5.02 24.83
C PRO A 72 6.75 4.02 25.72
N GLU A 73 6.43 4.44 26.95
CA GLU A 73 5.66 3.68 27.94
C GLU A 73 4.23 3.38 27.46
N ASP A 74 3.67 4.27 26.64
CA ASP A 74 2.35 4.14 26.04
C ASP A 74 2.41 3.38 24.69
N SER A 75 3.61 3.12 24.17
CA SER A 75 3.84 2.39 22.93
C SER A 75 4.11 0.91 23.23
N ARG A 76 3.47 -0.01 22.48
CA ARG A 76 3.68 -1.46 22.65
C ARG A 76 5.12 -1.92 22.37
N ASN A 77 5.93 -1.10 21.67
CA ASN A 77 7.22 -1.51 21.11
C ASN A 77 8.41 -0.67 21.59
N GLY A 78 8.19 0.25 22.55
CA GLY A 78 9.22 1.13 23.11
C GLY A 78 9.68 2.26 22.17
N PHE A 79 8.91 2.54 21.13
CA PHE A 79 9.11 3.68 20.23
C PHE A 79 8.43 4.93 20.77
N HIS A 80 9.05 6.09 20.61
CA HIS A 80 8.29 7.33 20.69
C HIS A 80 7.50 7.47 19.38
N VAL A 81 6.22 7.80 19.48
CA VAL A 81 5.33 7.86 18.31
C VAL A 81 4.67 9.22 18.23
N PHE A 82 4.76 9.85 17.07
CA PHE A 82 3.91 10.99 16.72
C PHE A 82 2.83 10.50 15.77
N GLU A 83 1.59 10.94 16.02
CA GLU A 83 0.45 10.63 15.17
C GLU A 83 -0.26 11.90 14.77
N ILE A 84 -0.72 11.97 13.53
CA ILE A 84 -1.74 12.92 13.13
C ILE A 84 -3.05 12.14 13.08
N ILE A 85 -3.95 12.47 14.00
CA ILE A 85 -5.21 11.77 14.20
C ILE A 85 -6.36 12.68 13.72
N SER A 86 -7.36 12.11 13.05
CA SER A 86 -8.60 12.82 12.72
C SER A 86 -9.43 13.14 13.97
N GLU A 87 -10.47 13.97 13.81
CA GLU A 87 -11.47 14.18 14.87
C GLU A 87 -12.22 12.89 15.24
N THR A 88 -12.30 11.93 14.33
CA THR A 88 -12.93 10.61 14.52
C THR A 88 -12.01 9.60 15.22
N GLY A 89 -10.76 9.97 15.53
CA GLY A 89 -9.80 9.08 16.19
C GLY A 89 -8.97 8.21 15.23
N GLU A 90 -9.02 8.46 13.93
CA GLU A 90 -8.31 7.67 12.91
C GLU A 90 -6.90 8.23 12.67
N THR A 91 -5.87 7.38 12.69
CA THR A 91 -4.48 7.79 12.43
C THR A 91 -4.24 8.02 10.93
N LEU A 92 -4.03 9.28 10.54
CA LEU A 92 -3.81 9.72 9.16
C LEU A 92 -2.32 9.66 8.75
N CYS A 93 -1.44 9.97 9.70
CA CYS A 93 0.00 9.98 9.52
C CYS A 93 0.66 9.52 10.83
N ARG A 94 1.74 8.76 10.73
CA ARG A 94 2.52 8.29 11.87
C ARG A 94 4.00 8.47 11.62
N LEU A 95 4.72 8.76 12.70
CA LEU A 95 6.17 8.83 12.73
C LEU A 95 6.67 8.06 13.95
N ASN A 96 7.55 7.10 13.72
CA ASN A 96 8.19 6.31 14.77
C ASN A 96 9.64 6.76 14.98
N MET A 97 10.04 6.92 16.23
CA MET A 97 11.42 7.29 16.57
C MET A 97 11.93 6.53 17.80
N LEU A 98 13.25 6.38 17.88
CA LEU A 98 13.97 5.78 19.01
C LEU A 98 14.88 6.79 19.69
N TYR A 99 14.77 6.88 21.01
CA TYR A 99 15.69 7.69 21.79
C TYR A 99 16.99 6.93 22.12
N LEU A 100 18.11 7.57 21.84
CA LEU A 100 19.46 7.13 22.18
C LEU A 100 20.12 8.18 23.07
N LYS A 101 20.43 7.80 24.31
CA LYS A 101 20.99 8.71 25.31
C LYS A 101 22.50 9.00 25.11
N LYS A 102 23.26 8.03 24.60
CA LYS A 102 24.72 8.09 24.46
C LYS A 102 25.14 7.89 23.01
N PRO A 103 26.27 8.48 22.56
CA PRO A 103 27.15 9.45 23.26
C PRO A 103 26.58 10.85 23.44
N ILE A 104 25.60 11.25 22.64
CA ILE A 104 24.85 12.51 22.79
C ILE A 104 23.35 12.18 22.64
N PRO A 105 22.44 12.99 23.24
CA PRO A 105 21.00 12.80 23.07
C PRO A 105 20.61 12.82 21.59
N CYS A 106 20.05 11.72 21.12
CA CYS A 106 19.70 11.53 19.72
C CYS A 106 18.34 10.85 19.62
N TYR A 107 17.49 11.31 18.71
CA TYR A 107 16.32 10.58 18.27
C TYR A 107 16.56 10.06 16.85
N TYR A 108 16.50 8.74 16.70
CA TYR A 108 16.58 8.09 15.40
C TYR A 108 15.16 7.94 14.83
N LEU A 109 14.90 8.59 13.71
CA LEU A 109 13.67 8.43 12.94
C LEU A 109 13.70 7.09 12.23
N VAL A 110 12.78 6.20 12.59
CA VAL A 110 12.69 4.85 12.03
C VAL A 110 11.94 4.90 10.71
N TYR A 111 10.72 5.44 10.70
CA TYR A 111 9.96 5.66 9.48
C TYR A 111 8.89 6.75 9.66
N VAL A 112 8.38 7.22 8.52
CA VAL A 112 7.19 8.06 8.41
C VAL A 112 6.21 7.39 7.46
N GLU A 113 4.96 7.28 7.88
CA GLU A 113 3.90 6.67 7.08
C GLU A 113 2.70 7.60 7.00
N VAL A 114 2.27 7.87 5.77
CA VAL A 114 1.01 8.56 5.48
C VAL A 114 0.07 7.54 4.86
N ALA A 115 -1.12 7.41 5.46
CA ALA A 115 -2.15 6.53 4.95
C ALA A 115 -2.48 6.91 3.48
N VAL A 116 -2.61 5.90 2.62
CA VAL A 116 -2.70 6.05 1.15
C VAL A 116 -3.65 7.16 0.69
N PRO A 117 -4.87 7.26 1.24
CA PRO A 117 -5.84 8.27 0.79
C PRO A 117 -5.43 9.72 1.09
N TYR A 118 -4.54 9.91 2.07
CA TYR A 118 -4.11 11.23 2.56
C TYR A 118 -2.71 11.60 2.05
N ARG A 119 -2.13 10.80 1.16
CA ARG A 119 -0.86 11.14 0.49
C ARG A 119 -1.03 12.41 -0.35
N LYS A 120 0.06 13.16 -0.49
CA LYS A 120 0.09 14.48 -1.18
C LYS A 120 -0.74 15.59 -0.51
N MET A 121 -1.35 15.34 0.65
CA MET A 121 -2.10 16.36 1.43
C MET A 121 -1.21 17.14 2.43
N GLY A 122 0.12 17.10 2.27
CA GLY A 122 1.06 17.81 3.15
C GLY A 122 1.27 17.20 4.54
N LEU A 123 0.58 16.12 4.90
CA LEU A 123 0.70 15.47 6.22
C LEU A 123 2.12 15.00 6.56
N GLY A 124 2.87 14.50 5.57
CA GLY A 124 4.28 14.11 5.75
C GLY A 124 5.18 15.29 6.12
N ASN A 125 4.99 16.44 5.47
CA ASN A 125 5.72 17.67 5.82
C ASN A 125 5.34 18.14 7.23
N ARG A 126 4.04 18.14 7.54
CA ARG A 126 3.52 18.58 8.84
C ARG A 126 4.10 17.74 9.98
N ILE A 127 4.15 16.41 9.86
CA ILE A 127 4.69 15.56 10.94
C ILE A 127 6.21 15.74 11.10
N LEU A 128 6.95 15.93 9.99
CA LEU A 128 8.40 16.15 10.02
C LEU A 128 8.76 17.52 10.61
N GLU A 129 7.98 18.56 10.33
CA GLU A 129 8.15 19.87 10.95
C GLU A 129 7.95 19.82 12.46
N ASN A 130 6.89 19.13 12.90
CA ASN A 130 6.65 18.91 14.34
C ASN A 130 7.79 18.10 14.98
N TYR A 131 8.29 17.08 14.31
CA TYR A 131 9.45 16.32 14.77
C TYR A 131 10.70 17.19 14.91
N ARG A 132 10.98 18.05 13.92
CA ARG A 132 12.07 19.03 14.01
C ARG A 132 11.93 19.94 15.23
N ASN A 133 10.75 20.53 15.43
CA ASN A 133 10.49 21.40 16.58
C ASN A 133 10.65 20.67 17.91
N PHE A 134 10.24 19.39 17.96
CA PHE A 134 10.49 18.53 19.10
C PHE A 134 11.99 18.32 19.38
N LEU A 135 12.80 18.03 18.36
CA LEU A 135 14.26 17.88 18.49
C LEU A 135 14.92 19.14 19.06
N ILE A 136 14.49 20.32 18.59
CA ILE A 136 14.92 21.62 19.12
C ILE A 136 14.55 21.73 20.61
N SER A 137 13.30 21.47 20.97
CA SER A 137 12.82 21.57 22.36
C SER A 137 13.58 20.64 23.32
N LYS A 138 14.00 19.47 22.84
CA LYS A 138 14.74 18.47 23.62
C LYS A 138 16.24 18.67 23.59
N SER A 139 16.76 19.64 22.83
CA SER A 139 18.19 19.80 22.61
C SER A 139 18.86 18.46 22.26
N ALA A 140 18.26 17.76 21.29
CA ALA A 140 18.71 16.44 20.86
C ALA A 140 18.83 16.40 19.34
N ILE A 141 19.86 15.72 18.84
CA ILE A 141 20.05 15.57 17.39
C ILE A 141 19.07 14.57 16.80
N GLY A 142 18.73 14.74 15.53
CA GLY A 142 17.95 13.79 14.77
C GLY A 142 18.84 12.99 13.82
N ILE A 143 18.65 11.68 13.70
CA ILE A 143 19.28 10.86 12.64
C ILE A 143 18.19 10.07 11.93
N LEU A 144 18.31 9.88 10.63
CA LEU A 144 17.45 9.00 9.83
C LEU A 144 18.26 8.31 8.74
N ASP A 145 17.75 7.21 8.17
CA ASP A 145 18.29 6.64 6.93
C ASP A 145 17.33 6.93 5.78
N ASN A 146 17.79 7.63 4.75
CA ASN A 146 16.95 7.97 3.60
C ASN A 146 16.88 6.78 2.62
N ILE A 147 15.90 5.92 2.85
CA ILE A 147 15.61 4.76 2.00
C ILE A 147 14.78 5.09 0.75
N ILE A 148 14.42 6.37 0.57
CA ILE A 148 13.61 6.78 -0.58
C ILE A 148 14.48 6.69 -1.85
N PRO A 149 14.02 6.04 -2.94
CA PRO A 149 14.73 6.03 -4.21
C PRO A 149 14.92 7.43 -4.77
N LYS A 150 16.06 7.70 -5.44
CA LYS A 150 16.38 9.03 -5.98
C LYS A 150 15.39 9.51 -7.05
N GLU A 151 14.72 8.57 -7.69
CA GLU A 151 13.73 8.81 -8.74
C GLU A 151 12.35 9.13 -8.15
N ASP A 152 12.13 8.90 -6.85
CA ASP A 152 10.86 9.19 -6.20
C ASP A 152 10.70 10.71 -5.98
N PRO A 153 9.54 11.31 -6.33
CA PRO A 153 9.28 12.74 -6.14
C PRO A 153 9.41 13.24 -4.69
N THR A 154 9.39 12.33 -3.71
CA THR A 154 9.52 12.63 -2.28
C THR A 154 10.95 12.47 -1.75
N TYR A 155 11.92 12.09 -2.58
CA TYR A 155 13.32 11.91 -2.18
C TYR A 155 13.88 13.13 -1.42
N ASP A 156 13.55 14.33 -1.89
CA ASP A 156 14.04 15.59 -1.32
C ASP A 156 13.28 16.08 -0.08
N ILE A 157 12.32 15.31 0.44
CA ILE A 157 11.47 15.76 1.56
C ILE A 157 12.29 16.15 2.80
N TYR A 158 13.34 15.39 3.12
CA TYR A 158 14.18 15.64 4.28
C TYR A 158 15.08 16.87 4.07
N PHE A 159 15.67 17.03 2.88
CA PHE A 159 16.48 18.20 2.55
C PHE A 159 15.68 19.50 2.69
N LYS A 160 14.42 19.51 2.24
CA LYS A 160 13.50 20.65 2.41
C LYS A 160 13.19 21.00 3.87
N GLN A 161 13.45 20.09 4.80
CA GLN A 161 13.25 20.26 6.24
C GLN A 161 14.57 20.51 7.00
N ALA A 162 15.61 20.95 6.30
CA ALA A 162 16.96 21.22 6.83
C ALA A 162 17.68 19.99 7.40
N TRP A 163 17.36 18.80 6.88
CA TRP A 163 18.20 17.63 7.10
C TRP A 163 19.36 17.64 6.13
N GLU A 164 20.53 17.26 6.61
CA GLU A 164 21.75 17.21 5.82
C GLU A 164 22.32 15.79 5.76
N PRO A 165 23.04 15.42 4.70
CA PRO A 165 23.79 14.17 4.67
C PRO A 165 24.79 14.15 5.83
N ILE A 166 24.89 13.03 6.53
CA ILE A 166 25.75 12.93 7.72
C ILE A 166 27.25 13.14 7.39
N GLU A 167 27.62 12.94 6.12
CA GLU A 167 28.94 13.23 5.57
C GLU A 167 29.33 14.70 5.73
N SER A 168 28.37 15.63 5.81
CA SER A 168 28.64 17.04 6.11
C SER A 168 29.33 17.23 7.47
N VAL A 169 29.11 16.30 8.40
CA VAL A 169 29.64 16.34 9.77
C VAL A 169 30.88 15.45 9.93
N ILE A 170 30.82 14.20 9.46
CA ILE A 170 31.88 13.22 9.71
C ILE A 170 32.94 13.14 8.59
N GLY A 171 32.64 13.66 7.41
CA GLY A 171 33.44 13.53 6.19
C GLY A 171 33.17 12.21 5.46
N GLY A 172 33.16 12.23 4.12
CA GLY A 172 32.71 11.12 3.26
C GLY A 172 33.57 9.86 3.22
N ALA A 173 34.65 9.76 4.00
CA ALA A 173 35.61 8.65 3.94
C ALA A 173 35.28 7.46 4.87
N ILE A 174 34.26 7.57 5.72
CA ILE A 174 34.07 6.67 6.87
C ILE A 174 32.80 5.80 6.75
N LEU A 175 31.89 6.09 5.83
CA LEU A 175 30.64 5.34 5.65
C LEU A 175 30.67 4.40 4.46
N ASP A 176 29.90 3.31 4.55
CA ASP A 176 29.71 2.38 3.46
C ASP A 176 28.90 3.08 2.36
N ARG A 177 29.21 2.80 1.08
CA ARG A 177 28.54 3.42 -0.09
C ARG A 177 27.01 3.22 -0.15
N HIS A 178 26.43 2.45 0.75
CA HIS A 178 25.01 2.08 0.78
C HIS A 178 24.23 2.75 1.90
N ASP A 179 24.88 3.53 2.77
CA ASP A 179 24.17 4.26 3.82
C ASP A 179 23.78 5.65 3.34
N ASN A 180 22.50 6.01 3.43
CA ASN A 180 22.01 7.36 3.13
C ASN A 180 21.59 8.05 4.43
N TYR A 181 22.47 8.00 5.45
CA TYR A 181 22.16 8.62 6.74
C TYR A 181 22.10 10.13 6.61
N MET A 182 21.01 10.69 7.11
CA MET A 182 20.81 12.13 7.23
C MET A 182 20.79 12.52 8.70
N ILE A 183 21.23 13.74 9.00
CA ILE A 183 21.28 14.31 10.33
C ILE A 183 20.54 15.65 10.37
N TYR A 184 19.83 15.88 11.46
CA TYR A 184 19.33 17.19 11.85
C TYR A 184 20.07 17.65 13.10
N ILE A 185 20.71 18.81 13.00
CA ILE A 185 21.46 19.42 14.10
C ILE A 185 20.64 20.63 14.61
N PRO A 186 20.11 20.57 15.84
CA PRO A 186 19.41 21.72 16.42
C PRO A 186 20.36 22.92 16.58
N PRO A 187 19.85 24.17 16.55
CA PRO A 187 20.67 25.37 16.69
C PRO A 187 21.55 25.40 17.95
N GLY A 188 21.10 24.78 19.04
CA GLY A 188 21.89 24.68 20.29
C GLY A 188 23.18 23.85 20.18
N PHE A 189 23.43 23.19 19.05
CA PHE A 189 24.66 22.44 18.75
C PHE A 189 25.54 23.11 17.69
N GLU A 190 25.11 24.25 17.15
CA GLU A 190 25.88 25.00 16.17
C GLU A 190 27.27 25.39 16.72
N GLY A 191 28.31 25.18 15.91
CA GLY A 191 29.70 25.44 16.30
C GLY A 191 30.33 24.44 17.29
N LYS A 192 29.62 23.41 17.77
CA LYS A 192 30.21 22.36 18.63
C LYS A 192 30.84 21.25 17.80
N ASP A 193 32.03 20.78 18.20
CA ASP A 193 32.61 19.56 17.62
C ASP A 193 31.86 18.31 18.11
N ILE A 194 30.89 17.88 17.30
CA ILE A 194 30.09 16.67 17.53
C ILE A 194 30.57 15.48 16.69
N LYS A 195 31.64 15.63 15.89
CA LYS A 195 32.06 14.65 14.87
C LYS A 195 32.24 13.24 15.45
N LYS A 196 33.05 13.12 16.51
CA LYS A 196 33.32 11.82 17.16
C LYS A 196 32.07 11.20 17.78
N SER A 197 31.17 12.03 18.30
CA SER A 197 29.92 11.58 18.91
C SER A 197 28.94 11.06 17.86
N VAL A 198 28.79 11.78 16.75
CA VAL A 198 27.96 11.37 15.62
C VAL A 198 28.47 10.06 15.02
N LEU A 199 29.78 9.93 14.81
CA LEU A 199 30.38 8.69 14.29
C LEU A 199 30.05 7.48 15.18
N ARG A 200 30.21 7.61 16.50
CA ARG A 200 29.87 6.55 17.46
C ARG A 200 28.37 6.23 17.46
N LEU A 201 27.49 7.22 17.29
CA LEU A 201 26.05 7.00 17.17
C LEU A 201 25.72 6.17 15.94
N VAL A 202 26.28 6.49 14.77
CA VAL A 202 26.03 5.74 13.53
C VAL A 202 26.49 4.30 13.68
N HIS A 203 27.66 4.03 14.24
CA HIS A 203 28.10 2.66 14.51
C HIS A 203 27.15 1.90 15.43
N HIS A 204 26.64 2.57 16.47
CA HIS A 204 25.66 1.97 17.39
C HIS A 204 24.32 1.70 16.70
N LEU A 205 23.85 2.60 15.84
CA LEU A 205 22.66 2.45 15.02
C LEU A 205 22.81 1.28 14.07
N LYS A 206 23.89 1.21 13.29
CA LYS A 206 24.20 0.08 12.39
C LYS A 206 24.12 -1.26 13.10
N ARG A 207 24.73 -1.37 14.29
CA ARG A 207 24.69 -2.59 15.10
C ARG A 207 23.28 -2.94 15.58
N LYS A 208 22.47 -1.94 15.94
CA LYS A 208 21.10 -2.14 16.44
C LYS A 208 20.06 -2.29 15.34
N ARG A 209 20.38 -1.88 14.11
CA ARG A 209 19.49 -1.81 12.96
C ARG A 209 18.66 -3.08 12.75
N PRO A 210 19.24 -4.31 12.76
CA PRO A 210 18.43 -5.52 12.60
C PRO A 210 17.33 -5.64 13.66
N ALA A 211 17.64 -5.37 14.93
CA ALA A 211 16.65 -5.44 16.01
C ALA A 211 15.59 -4.32 15.94
N ILE A 212 15.94 -3.16 15.38
CA ILE A 212 15.01 -2.06 15.14
C ILE A 212 14.05 -2.46 14.01
N ASP A 213 14.60 -2.92 12.90
CA ASP A 213 13.85 -3.35 11.71
C ASP A 213 12.90 -4.51 12.06
N MET A 214 13.33 -5.49 12.87
CA MET A 214 12.46 -6.58 13.34
C MET A 214 11.22 -6.07 14.09
N ARG A 215 11.42 -5.16 15.05
CA ARG A 215 10.33 -4.60 15.86
C ARG A 215 9.38 -3.76 15.03
N ASP A 216 9.92 -3.04 14.06
CA ASP A 216 9.16 -2.19 13.16
C ASP A 216 8.31 -3.02 12.20
N ASN A 217 8.93 -4.02 11.59
CA ASN A 217 8.29 -4.99 10.71
C ASN A 217 7.12 -5.68 11.43
N GLU A 218 7.27 -6.07 12.70
CA GLU A 218 6.19 -6.71 13.46
C GLU A 218 4.94 -5.81 13.56
N VAL A 219 5.10 -4.54 13.93
CA VAL A 219 3.97 -3.59 14.03
C VAL A 219 3.33 -3.35 12.68
N MET A 220 4.16 -3.11 11.66
CA MET A 220 3.70 -2.89 10.30
C MET A 220 2.89 -4.08 9.81
N VAL A 221 3.38 -5.31 10.01
CA VAL A 221 2.68 -6.53 9.61
C VAL A 221 1.34 -6.68 10.33
N GLN A 222 1.29 -6.50 11.67
CA GLN A 222 0.05 -6.60 12.43
C GLN A 222 -0.99 -5.58 11.95
N ARG A 223 -0.56 -4.34 11.71
CA ARG A 223 -1.42 -3.26 11.21
C ARG A 223 -1.95 -3.58 9.82
N THR A 224 -1.08 -3.94 8.88
CA THR A 224 -1.50 -4.27 7.51
C THR A 224 -2.45 -5.48 7.49
N ILE A 225 -2.28 -6.47 8.38
CA ILE A 225 -3.25 -7.56 8.55
C ILE A 225 -4.61 -7.03 9.01
N SER A 226 -4.64 -6.10 9.96
CA SER A 226 -5.89 -5.45 10.38
C SER A 226 -6.56 -4.72 9.21
N GLU A 227 -5.80 -3.96 8.44
CA GLU A 227 -6.30 -3.24 7.26
C GLU A 227 -6.89 -4.19 6.21
N PHE A 228 -6.27 -5.37 5.99
CA PHE A 228 -6.86 -6.40 5.12
C PHE A 228 -8.15 -7.00 5.70
N LYS A 229 -8.26 -7.19 7.02
CA LYS A 229 -9.49 -7.68 7.67
C LYS A 229 -10.63 -6.67 7.54
N ASP A 230 -10.33 -5.39 7.75
CA ASP A 230 -11.30 -4.31 7.63
C ASP A 230 -11.76 -4.18 6.17
N LEU A 231 -10.84 -4.21 5.22
CA LEU A 231 -11.16 -4.18 3.79
C LEU A 231 -11.99 -5.40 3.34
N TYR A 232 -11.67 -6.59 3.85
CA TYR A 232 -12.47 -7.80 3.57
C TYR A 232 -13.89 -7.67 4.12
N SER A 233 -14.02 -7.19 5.35
CA SER A 233 -15.32 -6.94 5.99
C SER A 233 -16.14 -5.89 5.21
N ALA A 234 -15.49 -4.83 4.73
CA ALA A 234 -16.11 -3.82 3.89
C ALA A 234 -16.59 -4.40 2.55
N LEU A 235 -15.80 -5.29 1.91
CA LEU A 235 -16.21 -5.98 0.69
C LEU A 235 -17.43 -6.89 0.92
N LEU A 236 -17.42 -7.65 2.02
CA LEU A 236 -18.55 -8.50 2.40
C LEU A 236 -19.82 -7.67 2.63
N ALA A 237 -19.72 -6.53 3.32
CA ALA A 237 -20.84 -5.63 3.55
C ALA A 237 -21.32 -4.97 2.24
N TYR A 238 -20.39 -4.57 1.36
CA TYR A 238 -20.71 -3.93 0.09
C TYR A 238 -21.47 -4.89 -0.87
N PHE A 239 -21.11 -6.17 -0.87
CA PHE A 239 -21.73 -7.19 -1.72
C PHE A 239 -22.71 -8.10 -0.98
N GLU A 240 -23.14 -7.75 0.24
CA GLU A 240 -23.98 -8.60 1.11
C GLU A 240 -25.22 -9.15 0.37
N THR A 241 -25.92 -8.29 -0.36
CA THR A 241 -27.14 -8.66 -1.09
C THR A 241 -26.86 -9.59 -2.28
N GLU A 242 -25.72 -9.43 -2.97
CA GLU A 242 -25.30 -10.31 -4.07
C GLU A 242 -24.88 -11.68 -3.51
N ILE A 243 -24.10 -11.68 -2.43
CA ILE A 243 -23.65 -12.89 -1.72
C ILE A 243 -24.85 -13.71 -1.24
N GLN A 244 -25.82 -13.07 -0.56
CA GLN A 244 -27.02 -13.74 -0.06
C GLN A 244 -27.89 -14.37 -1.16
N ARG A 245 -27.82 -13.83 -2.38
CA ARG A 245 -28.56 -14.34 -3.55
C ARG A 245 -27.77 -15.36 -4.37
N GLY A 246 -26.51 -15.64 -4.01
CA GLY A 246 -25.61 -16.45 -4.83
C GLY A 246 -25.26 -15.81 -6.17
N GLU A 247 -25.36 -14.48 -6.28
CA GLU A 247 -25.03 -13.75 -7.51
C GLU A 247 -23.53 -13.49 -7.59
N SER A 248 -22.90 -13.79 -8.73
CA SER A 248 -21.47 -13.56 -8.98
C SER A 248 -21.26 -12.42 -9.99
N SER A 249 -21.59 -11.18 -9.60
CA SER A 249 -21.49 -10.04 -10.52
C SER A 249 -20.04 -9.85 -11.03
N PRO A 250 -19.84 -9.32 -12.25
CA PRO A 250 -18.50 -9.01 -12.75
C PRO A 250 -17.72 -8.10 -11.79
N THR A 251 -18.36 -7.09 -11.22
CA THR A 251 -17.74 -6.15 -10.27
C THR A 251 -17.33 -6.84 -8.98
N MET A 252 -18.17 -7.70 -8.40
CA MET A 252 -17.85 -8.46 -7.20
C MET A 252 -16.62 -9.37 -7.42
N ARG A 253 -16.64 -10.17 -8.49
CA ARG A 253 -15.50 -11.04 -8.86
C ARG A 253 -14.22 -10.24 -9.03
N PHE A 254 -14.29 -9.07 -9.68
CA PHE A 254 -13.13 -8.21 -9.88
C PHE A 254 -12.56 -7.70 -8.55
N MET A 255 -13.41 -7.16 -7.67
CA MET A 255 -12.99 -6.60 -6.39
C MET A 255 -12.36 -7.64 -5.46
N PHE A 256 -12.98 -8.82 -5.33
CA PHE A 256 -12.41 -9.89 -4.52
C PHE A 256 -11.15 -10.51 -5.14
N THR A 257 -11.07 -10.62 -6.47
CA THR A 257 -9.82 -11.01 -7.16
C THR A 257 -8.70 -10.02 -6.80
N ARG A 258 -8.94 -8.71 -6.90
CA ARG A 258 -7.95 -7.68 -6.56
C ARG A 258 -7.52 -7.75 -5.09
N PHE A 259 -8.47 -7.90 -4.17
CA PHE A 259 -8.18 -8.10 -2.76
C PHE A 259 -7.22 -9.27 -2.53
N VAL A 260 -7.53 -10.44 -3.08
CA VAL A 260 -6.71 -11.66 -2.95
C VAL A 260 -5.33 -11.50 -3.57
N THR A 261 -5.22 -10.89 -4.76
CA THR A 261 -3.91 -10.65 -5.36
C THR A 261 -3.02 -9.70 -4.55
N LYS A 262 -3.61 -8.69 -3.90
CA LYS A 262 -2.89 -7.81 -2.95
C LYS A 262 -2.45 -8.59 -1.71
N LEU A 263 -3.34 -9.42 -1.15
CA LEU A 263 -3.05 -10.25 0.00
C LEU A 263 -1.88 -11.19 -0.29
N ILE A 264 -1.93 -11.92 -1.41
CA ILE A 264 -0.85 -12.81 -1.88
C ILE A 264 0.48 -12.04 -2.00
N SER A 265 0.44 -10.87 -2.64
CA SER A 265 1.64 -10.04 -2.81
C SER A 265 2.20 -9.55 -1.47
N PHE A 266 1.34 -9.29 -0.49
CA PHE A 266 1.75 -8.99 0.87
C PHE A 266 2.37 -10.23 1.55
N ARG A 267 1.76 -11.41 1.46
CA ARG A 267 2.31 -12.67 1.99
C ARG A 267 3.73 -12.93 1.49
N ARG A 268 3.95 -12.77 0.19
CA ARG A 268 5.28 -12.91 -0.43
C ARG A 268 6.29 -11.90 0.11
N ARG A 269 5.87 -10.64 0.29
CA ARG A 269 6.74 -9.57 0.81
C ARG A 269 7.11 -9.76 2.26
N ILE A 270 6.20 -10.25 3.10
CA ILE A 270 6.54 -10.44 4.52
C ILE A 270 7.41 -11.67 4.76
N GLY A 271 7.35 -12.68 3.88
CA GLY A 271 8.22 -13.85 3.92
C GLY A 271 9.71 -13.53 3.76
N VAL A 272 10.07 -12.34 3.27
CA VAL A 272 11.46 -11.87 3.16
C VAL A 272 11.86 -10.86 4.24
N LEU A 273 10.96 -10.52 5.17
CA LEU A 273 11.26 -9.54 6.22
C LEU A 273 12.13 -10.14 7.31
N LEU A 274 13.11 -9.35 7.76
CA LEU A 274 14.00 -9.73 8.85
C LEU A 274 13.21 -9.84 10.15
N GLY A 275 13.32 -11.00 10.81
CA GLY A 275 12.58 -11.34 12.03
C GLY A 275 11.19 -11.93 11.84
N TYR A 276 10.73 -12.07 10.59
CA TYR A 276 9.52 -12.83 10.32
C TYR A 276 9.85 -14.33 10.34
N THR A 277 9.47 -15.03 11.41
CA THR A 277 9.67 -16.49 11.54
C THR A 277 8.49 -17.34 11.02
N GLY A 278 7.41 -16.70 10.56
CA GLY A 278 6.32 -17.35 9.84
C GLY A 278 5.34 -18.17 10.70
N GLY A 279 4.06 -18.17 10.28
CA GLY A 279 3.04 -19.10 10.75
C GLY A 279 1.64 -18.49 10.83
N GLU A 280 1.18 -18.23 12.05
CA GLU A 280 -0.26 -18.15 12.36
C GLU A 280 -0.95 -16.84 11.96
N SER A 281 -0.23 -15.71 11.88
CA SER A 281 -0.87 -14.40 11.71
C SER A 281 -1.56 -14.19 10.36
N LEU A 282 -1.09 -14.84 9.28
CA LEU A 282 -1.65 -14.69 7.93
C LEU A 282 -2.70 -15.73 7.55
N GLU A 283 -2.77 -16.85 8.28
CA GLU A 283 -3.85 -17.84 8.17
C GLU A 283 -5.18 -17.27 8.70
N THR A 284 -5.15 -16.11 9.38
CA THR A 284 -6.35 -15.51 9.98
C THR A 284 -7.37 -14.90 9.01
N ILE A 285 -7.02 -14.65 7.73
CA ILE A 285 -8.00 -14.19 6.74
C ILE A 285 -8.54 -15.40 5.99
N LEU A 286 -9.49 -16.08 6.62
CA LEU A 286 -10.24 -17.18 6.03
C LEU A 286 -11.33 -16.62 5.12
N LEU A 287 -11.25 -16.94 3.83
CA LEU A 287 -12.28 -16.59 2.88
C LEU A 287 -13.52 -17.46 3.14
N LYS A 288 -14.70 -16.84 3.18
CA LYS A 288 -15.97 -17.58 3.18
C LYS A 288 -16.07 -18.44 1.91
N SER A 289 -16.73 -19.60 1.99
CA SER A 289 -16.84 -20.56 0.86
C SER A 289 -17.39 -19.90 -0.40
N GLU A 290 -18.41 -19.06 -0.24
CA GLU A 290 -19.08 -18.35 -1.32
C GLU A 290 -18.16 -17.35 -2.03
N ILE A 291 -17.12 -16.87 -1.34
CA ILE A 291 -16.08 -16.01 -1.93
C ILE A 291 -14.96 -16.85 -2.55
N ALA A 292 -14.55 -17.93 -1.87
CA ALA A 292 -13.50 -18.83 -2.33
C ALA A 292 -13.85 -19.47 -3.69
N GLU A 293 -15.12 -19.80 -3.91
CA GLU A 293 -15.65 -20.41 -5.13
C GLU A 293 -15.87 -19.41 -6.29
N LEU A 294 -15.72 -18.11 -6.07
CA LEU A 294 -15.94 -17.13 -7.13
C LEU A 294 -14.94 -17.31 -8.26
N PRO A 295 -15.38 -17.33 -9.53
CA PRO A 295 -14.50 -17.24 -10.67
C PRO A 295 -13.67 -15.97 -10.63
N ILE A 296 -12.37 -16.08 -10.94
CA ILE A 296 -11.49 -14.91 -10.96
C ILE A 296 -11.92 -13.94 -12.06
N LYS A 297 -11.69 -12.65 -11.80
CA LYS A 297 -11.83 -11.62 -12.83
C LYS A 297 -10.74 -10.58 -12.65
N SER A 298 -9.63 -10.77 -13.36
CA SER A 298 -8.48 -9.89 -13.20
C SER A 298 -8.62 -8.59 -13.95
N TYR A 299 -9.34 -8.52 -15.08
CA TYR A 299 -9.52 -7.26 -15.81
C TYR A 299 -10.76 -6.50 -15.36
N ALA A 300 -10.66 -5.17 -15.35
CA ALA A 300 -11.76 -4.29 -14.95
C ALA A 300 -13.01 -4.60 -15.80
N PRO A 301 -14.19 -4.80 -15.16
CA PRO A 301 -15.45 -4.96 -15.87
C PRO A 301 -15.76 -3.73 -16.75
N ARG A 302 -16.58 -3.90 -17.80
CA ARG A 302 -17.00 -2.78 -18.67
C ARG A 302 -17.81 -1.72 -17.91
N GLU A 303 -18.42 -2.14 -16.81
CA GLU A 303 -19.16 -1.29 -15.87
C GLU A 303 -18.23 -0.33 -15.10
N ILE A 304 -16.95 -0.68 -14.98
CA ILE A 304 -15.91 0.11 -14.29
C ILE A 304 -14.96 0.78 -15.28
N ALA A 305 -14.59 0.08 -16.36
CA ALA A 305 -13.71 0.60 -17.40
C ALA A 305 -14.37 1.77 -18.14
N SER A 306 -13.60 2.83 -18.41
CA SER A 306 -14.05 3.93 -19.25
C SER A 306 -14.33 3.51 -20.69
N LYS A 307 -14.94 4.45 -21.43
CA LYS A 307 -15.32 4.32 -22.85
C LYS A 307 -14.30 3.48 -23.61
N PRO A 308 -14.74 2.50 -24.43
CA PRO A 308 -13.84 1.68 -25.22
C PRO A 308 -12.92 2.59 -26.05
N SER A 309 -11.61 2.47 -25.83
CA SER A 309 -10.63 3.13 -26.67
C SER A 309 -10.55 2.36 -27.98
N PHE A 310 -11.08 2.95 -29.04
CA PHE A 310 -10.84 2.43 -30.39
C PHE A 310 -9.42 2.79 -30.78
N VAL A 311 -8.55 1.78 -30.80
CA VAL A 311 -7.19 1.93 -31.31
C VAL A 311 -7.23 1.67 -32.81
N THR A 312 -6.89 2.68 -33.61
CA THR A 312 -6.67 2.52 -35.04
C THR A 312 -5.23 2.06 -35.29
N GLY A 313 -5.04 1.13 -36.20
CA GLY A 313 -3.74 0.53 -36.49
C GLY A 313 -3.52 0.31 -37.98
N ASP A 314 -2.28 -0.05 -38.36
CA ASP A 314 -1.92 -0.30 -39.75
C ASP A 314 -2.64 -1.54 -40.31
N LYS A 315 -3.51 -1.31 -41.30
CA LYS A 315 -4.26 -2.36 -42.00
C LYS A 315 -3.35 -3.36 -42.72
N LYS A 316 -2.19 -2.91 -43.24
CA LYS A 316 -1.21 -3.79 -43.90
C LYS A 316 -0.58 -4.74 -42.88
N LEU A 317 -0.26 -4.26 -41.68
CA LEU A 317 0.23 -5.10 -40.59
C LEU A 317 -0.84 -6.12 -40.18
N TRP A 318 -2.09 -5.68 -39.99
CA TRP A 318 -3.20 -6.56 -39.62
C TRP A 318 -3.37 -7.72 -40.62
N LEU A 319 -3.33 -7.44 -41.93
CA LEU A 319 -3.46 -8.48 -42.96
C LEU A 319 -2.35 -9.53 -42.89
N ARG A 320 -1.14 -9.14 -42.49
CA ARG A 320 0.04 -10.01 -42.36
C ARG A 320 0.07 -10.85 -41.08
N LEU A 321 -0.79 -10.56 -40.09
CA LEU A 321 -0.84 -11.35 -38.86
C LEU A 321 -1.33 -12.78 -39.15
N PRO A 322 -0.83 -13.79 -38.42
CA PRO A 322 -1.33 -15.15 -38.52
C PRO A 322 -2.83 -15.23 -38.25
N ASP A 323 -3.56 -16.05 -39.01
CA ASP A 323 -5.01 -16.18 -38.82
C ASP A 323 -5.38 -16.74 -37.45
N ALA A 324 -4.51 -17.56 -36.87
CA ALA A 324 -4.67 -18.05 -35.50
C ALA A 324 -4.65 -16.90 -34.47
N LEU A 325 -3.78 -15.90 -34.64
CA LEU A 325 -3.75 -14.71 -33.78
C LEU A 325 -5.00 -13.83 -34.00
N LYS A 326 -5.48 -13.71 -35.23
CA LYS A 326 -6.71 -12.94 -35.54
C LYS A 326 -7.96 -13.59 -34.93
N LYS A 327 -8.06 -14.93 -34.97
CA LYS A 327 -9.23 -15.69 -34.49
C LYS A 327 -9.19 -15.95 -32.98
N HIS A 328 -8.01 -16.27 -32.45
CA HIS A 328 -7.82 -16.69 -31.06
C HIS A 328 -6.61 -15.96 -30.43
N PRO A 329 -6.67 -14.63 -30.26
CA PRO A 329 -5.51 -13.83 -29.89
C PRO A 329 -4.88 -14.24 -28.56
N ALA A 330 -5.70 -14.45 -27.52
CA ALA A 330 -5.21 -14.82 -26.20
C ALA A 330 -4.48 -16.17 -26.20
N HIS A 331 -5.10 -17.21 -26.78
CA HIS A 331 -4.51 -18.54 -26.87
C HIS A 331 -3.22 -18.55 -27.69
N PHE A 332 -3.20 -17.84 -28.83
CA PHE A 332 -1.99 -17.71 -29.65
C PHE A 332 -0.85 -17.03 -28.88
N ILE A 333 -1.13 -15.97 -28.11
CA ILE A 333 -0.14 -15.27 -27.30
C ILE A 333 0.40 -16.19 -26.19
N GLU A 334 -0.47 -16.94 -25.50
CA GLU A 334 -0.07 -17.84 -24.40
C GLU A 334 0.81 -19.01 -24.86
N LEU A 335 0.70 -19.43 -26.13
CA LEU A 335 1.56 -20.46 -26.73
C LEU A 335 2.97 -19.97 -27.08
N LEU A 336 3.22 -18.66 -27.06
CA LEU A 336 4.55 -18.13 -27.35
C LEU A 336 5.52 -18.48 -26.19
N PRO A 337 6.79 -18.85 -26.47
CA PRO A 337 7.73 -19.29 -25.44
C PRO A 337 7.89 -18.30 -24.27
N ASN A 338 7.84 -17.00 -24.56
CA ASN A 338 7.99 -15.91 -23.58
C ASN A 338 6.74 -15.65 -22.72
N TYR A 339 5.61 -16.28 -23.06
CA TYR A 339 4.31 -16.16 -22.40
C TYR A 339 3.84 -17.49 -21.81
N ASN A 340 4.65 -18.54 -21.94
CA ASN A 340 4.40 -19.82 -21.29
C ASN A 340 4.33 -19.65 -19.76
N ARG A 341 3.46 -20.43 -19.13
CA ARG A 341 3.15 -20.36 -17.69
C ARG A 341 3.45 -21.70 -17.01
N PRO A 342 4.73 -22.09 -16.87
CA PRO A 342 5.14 -23.39 -16.35
C PRO A 342 4.57 -23.71 -14.96
N ARG A 343 4.46 -22.73 -14.04
CA ARG A 343 3.90 -22.94 -12.69
C ARG A 343 2.40 -23.19 -12.74
N LEU A 344 1.64 -22.43 -13.54
CA LEU A 344 0.22 -22.68 -13.75
C LEU A 344 0.01 -24.07 -14.36
N ILE A 345 0.78 -24.44 -15.38
CA ILE A 345 0.67 -25.74 -16.04
C ILE A 345 0.95 -26.88 -15.06
N ALA A 346 2.03 -26.79 -14.29
CA ALA A 346 2.39 -27.77 -13.27
C ALA A 346 1.29 -27.90 -12.19
N TRP A 347 0.69 -26.78 -11.80
CA TRP A 347 -0.41 -26.75 -10.85
C TRP A 347 -1.68 -27.41 -11.41
N LEU A 348 -2.09 -27.07 -12.64
CA LEU A 348 -3.25 -27.68 -13.31
C LEU A 348 -3.08 -29.21 -13.42
N GLN A 349 -1.88 -29.68 -13.79
CA GLN A 349 -1.55 -31.10 -13.84
C GLN A 349 -1.65 -31.77 -12.46
N LYS A 350 -1.12 -31.12 -11.41
CA LYS A 350 -1.20 -31.62 -10.03
C LYS A 350 -2.65 -31.75 -9.54
N GLN A 351 -3.50 -30.80 -9.93
CA GLN A 351 -4.93 -30.78 -9.57
C GLN A 351 -5.79 -31.67 -10.49
N GLY A 352 -5.21 -32.27 -11.54
CA GLY A 352 -5.94 -33.11 -12.49
C GLY A 352 -6.96 -32.34 -13.35
N VAL A 353 -6.77 -31.03 -13.53
CA VAL A 353 -7.67 -30.16 -14.29
C VAL A 353 -7.07 -29.73 -15.62
N ILE A 354 -7.93 -29.45 -16.60
CA ILE A 354 -7.54 -29.07 -17.96
C ILE A 354 -7.34 -27.57 -18.11
N SER A 355 -6.69 -27.14 -19.20
CA SER A 355 -6.36 -25.73 -19.48
C SER A 355 -7.57 -24.80 -19.64
N THR A 356 -8.77 -25.33 -19.85
CA THR A 356 -10.03 -24.55 -19.90
C THR A 356 -10.72 -24.40 -18.55
N TYR A 357 -10.10 -24.90 -17.47
CA TYR A 357 -10.60 -24.76 -16.12
C TYR A 357 -10.75 -23.28 -15.75
N THR A 358 -11.91 -22.93 -15.18
CA THR A 358 -12.17 -21.57 -14.72
C THR A 358 -11.60 -21.44 -13.32
N LEU A 359 -10.45 -20.77 -13.21
CA LEU A 359 -9.82 -20.48 -11.93
C LEU A 359 -10.76 -19.70 -11.01
N THR A 360 -10.74 -20.08 -9.74
CA THR A 360 -11.46 -19.48 -8.63
C THR A 360 -10.54 -18.66 -7.75
N ILE A 361 -11.13 -17.90 -6.82
CA ILE A 361 -10.36 -17.14 -5.84
C ILE A 361 -9.53 -18.06 -4.93
N SER A 362 -10.07 -19.23 -4.58
CA SER A 362 -9.33 -20.25 -3.81
C SER A 362 -8.08 -20.71 -4.56
N ASP A 363 -8.19 -20.91 -5.87
CA ASP A 363 -7.05 -21.35 -6.69
C ASP A 363 -5.92 -20.32 -6.70
N LEU A 364 -6.24 -19.02 -6.69
CA LEU A 364 -5.21 -17.97 -6.57
C LEU A 364 -4.45 -18.06 -5.25
N MET A 365 -5.16 -18.38 -4.16
CA MET A 365 -4.57 -18.51 -2.84
C MET A 365 -3.62 -19.71 -2.76
N ASP A 366 -3.96 -20.82 -3.43
CA ASP A 366 -3.10 -22.02 -3.55
C ASP A 366 -1.90 -21.77 -4.49
N LEU A 367 -2.14 -21.17 -5.67
CA LEU A 367 -1.10 -20.82 -6.63
C LEU A 367 -0.08 -19.81 -6.08
N GLY A 368 -0.52 -18.88 -5.22
CA GLY A 368 0.33 -17.83 -4.67
C GLY A 368 0.70 -16.72 -5.66
N PHE A 369 -0.01 -16.61 -6.78
CA PHE A 369 0.05 -15.49 -7.73
C PHE A 369 -1.19 -15.43 -8.63
N ASP A 370 -1.42 -14.31 -9.31
CA ASP A 370 -2.42 -14.20 -10.39
C ASP A 370 -1.80 -14.56 -11.73
N PRO A 371 -2.11 -15.73 -12.30
CA PRO A 371 -1.52 -16.17 -13.55
C PRO A 371 -1.95 -15.29 -14.73
N THR A 372 -3.05 -14.54 -14.63
CA THR A 372 -3.57 -13.73 -15.75
C THR A 372 -2.84 -12.39 -15.92
N ARG A 373 -2.10 -11.93 -14.90
CA ARG A 373 -1.50 -10.59 -14.86
C ARG A 373 0.01 -10.58 -14.70
N LEU A 374 0.57 -11.60 -14.04
CA LEU A 374 1.99 -11.63 -13.69
C LEU A 374 2.74 -12.58 -14.62
N LYS A 375 3.94 -12.20 -15.04
CA LYS A 375 4.94 -13.19 -15.43
C LYS A 375 5.33 -13.96 -14.17
N GLU A 376 5.37 -15.27 -14.29
CA GLU A 376 5.63 -16.21 -13.19
C GLU A 376 7.00 -16.06 -12.53
#